data_AF-A0A524L847-F1
#
_entry.id   AF-A0A524L847-F1
#
_cell.length_a   1.000
_cell.length_b   1.000
_cell.length_c   1.000
_cell.angle_alpha   90.00
_cell.angle_beta   90.00
_cell.angle_gamma   90.00
#
_symmetry.space_group_name_H-M   'P 1'
#
loop_
_entity.id
_entity.type
_entity.pdbx_description
1 polymer ?
#
loop_
_entity_poly.entity_id
_entity_poly.type
_entity_poly.pdbx_seq_one_letter_code
_entity_poly.pdbx_strand_id
1 'polypeptide(L)' 'MADPVSIAMAQGSSCWGCFQSLVDIHLNLATVLPALDIKYWQAVVDYKLADLEGYPDKSIAVGLYEGMARTEEDV' A
#
# COMPACT_ATOMS: atom_id res chain seq x y z
N MET A 1 -19.20 -11.51 8.38
CA MET A 1 -17.93 -10.73 8.31
C MET A 1 -18.09 -9.78 7.14
N ALA A 2 -17.67 -8.52 7.28
CA ALA A 2 -17.67 -7.59 6.16
C ALA A 2 -16.68 -8.05 5.08
N ASP A 3 -16.93 -7.70 3.83
CA ASP A 3 -16.00 -8.01 2.73
C ASP A 3 -14.65 -7.29 2.97
N PRO A 4 -13.51 -7.93 2.61
CA PRO A 4 -12.20 -7.30 2.72
C PRO A 4 -12.14 -5.97 1.94
N VAL A 5 -11.50 -4.96 2.53
CA VAL A 5 -11.38 -3.64 1.91
C VAL A 5 -10.26 -3.65 0.88
N SER A 6 -10.55 -3.24 -0.36
CA SER A 6 -9.53 -3.11 -1.40
C SER A 6 -8.60 -1.93 -1.12
N ILE A 7 -7.30 -2.21 -1.00
CA ILE A 7 -6.30 -1.18 -0.68
C ILE A 7 -5.09 -1.21 -1.62
N ALA A 8 -4.50 -0.04 -1.83
CA ALA A 8 -3.20 0.13 -2.47
C ALA A 8 -2.25 0.90 -1.56
N MET A 9 -1.01 0.45 -1.46
CA MET A 9 0.06 1.03 -0.65
C MET A 9 1.24 1.37 -1.55
N ALA A 10 1.45 2.66 -1.79
CA ALA A 10 2.51 3.18 -2.63
C ALA A 10 3.61 3.84 -1.80
N GLN A 11 4.85 3.70 -2.27
CA GLN A 11 6.02 4.33 -1.68
C GLN A 11 6.56 5.41 -2.62
N GLY A 12 6.78 6.59 -2.08
CA GLY A 12 7.48 7.71 -2.71
C GLY A 12 8.95 7.78 -2.31
N SER A 13 9.47 9.01 -2.20
CA SER A 13 10.79 9.23 -1.60
C SER A 13 10.70 9.04 -0.09
N SER A 14 11.14 7.88 0.41
CA SER A 14 10.98 7.51 1.81
C SER A 14 12.10 6.61 2.34
N CYS A 15 12.18 6.52 3.68
CA CYS A 15 13.04 5.56 4.38
C CYS A 15 12.32 4.25 4.74
N TRP A 16 11.07 4.08 4.31
CA TRP A 16 10.20 2.93 4.58
C TRP A 16 9.74 2.76 6.05
N GLY A 17 10.12 3.66 6.95
CA GLY A 17 9.81 3.56 8.37
C GLY A 17 8.31 3.47 8.69
N CYS A 18 7.45 4.15 7.93
CA CYS A 18 6.01 4.06 8.17
C CYS A 18 5.45 2.67 7.80
N PHE A 19 5.85 2.09 6.65
CA PHE A 19 5.45 0.72 6.31
C PHE A 19 6.10 -0.33 7.23
N GLN A 20 7.34 -0.12 7.67
CA GLN A 20 7.96 -0.95 8.70
C GLN A 20 7.10 -0.98 9.97
N SER A 21 6.59 0.18 10.41
CA SER A 21 5.75 0.25 11.62
C SER A 21 4.42 -0.52 11.49
N LEU A 22 3.86 -0.61 10.28
CA LEU A 22 2.65 -1.41 10.02
C LEU A 22 2.92 -2.91 10.12
N VAL A 23 4.05 -3.39 9.60
CA VAL A 23 4.39 -4.82 9.68
C VAL A 23 4.90 -5.21 11.08
N ASP A 24 5.40 -4.25 11.86
CA ASP A 24 5.93 -4.46 13.22
C ASP A 24 4.84 -4.61 14.30
N ILE A 25 3.55 -4.61 13.92
CA ILE A 25 2.45 -4.96 14.84
C ILE A 25 2.41 -6.46 15.19
N HIS A 26 3.38 -7.25 14.72
CA HIS A 26 3.61 -8.66 15.03
C HIS A 26 2.34 -9.52 14.86
N LEU A 27 1.88 -10.18 15.92
CA LEU A 27 0.74 -11.11 15.89
C LEU A 27 -0.58 -10.41 15.54
N ASN A 28 -0.70 -9.10 15.75
CA ASN A 28 -1.89 -8.36 15.33
C ASN A 28 -2.00 -8.27 13.80
N LEU A 29 -0.91 -8.53 13.06
CA LEU A 29 -0.98 -8.60 11.61
C LEU A 29 -1.90 -9.74 11.15
N ALA A 30 -1.98 -10.84 11.91
CA ALA A 30 -2.88 -11.96 11.64
C ALA A 30 -4.37 -11.59 11.80
N THR A 31 -4.70 -10.52 12.52
CA THR A 31 -6.09 -10.02 12.63
C THR A 31 -6.41 -8.99 11.55
N VAL A 32 -5.41 -8.21 11.11
CA VAL A 32 -5.59 -7.12 10.14
C VAL A 32 -5.55 -7.62 8.70
N LEU A 33 -4.58 -8.46 8.33
CA LEU A 33 -4.42 -8.92 6.94
C LEU A 33 -5.69 -9.56 6.33
N PRO A 34 -6.46 -10.39 7.06
CA PRO A 34 -7.70 -10.97 6.51
C PRO A 34 -8.79 -9.94 6.17
N ALA A 35 -8.70 -8.73 6.74
CA ALA A 35 -9.64 -7.65 6.46
C ALA A 35 -9.24 -6.80 5.24
N LEU A 36 -8.08 -7.07 4.64
CA LEU A 36 -7.53 -6.28 3.54
C LEU A 36 -7.39 -7.13 2.27
N ASP A 37 -7.85 -6.58 1.16
CA ASP A 37 -7.58 -7.07 -0.19
C ASP A 37 -6.48 -6.18 -0.80
N ILE A 38 -5.22 -6.61 -0.62
CA ILE A 38 -4.05 -5.84 -1.05
C ILE A 38 -3.91 -5.95 -2.57
N LYS A 39 -4.30 -4.87 -3.26
CA LYS A 39 -4.21 -4.75 -4.73
C LYS A 39 -2.83 -4.29 -5.21
N TYR A 40 -2.13 -3.53 -4.36
CA TYR A 40 -0.80 -3.03 -4.68
C TYR A 40 -0.01 -2.77 -3.39
N TRP A 41 1.20 -3.31 -3.29
CA TRP A 41 2.20 -3.02 -2.26
C TRP A 41 3.55 -3.57 -2.72
N GLN A 42 4.29 -2.78 -3.50
CA GLN A 42 5.44 -3.27 -4.25
C GLN A 42 6.51 -3.97 -3.39
N ALA A 43 6.75 -3.48 -2.17
CA ALA A 43 7.81 -3.99 -1.31
C ALA A 43 7.47 -5.30 -0.58
N VAL A 44 6.17 -5.60 -0.38
CA VAL A 44 5.72 -6.72 0.46
C VAL A 44 5.10 -7.84 -0.35
N VAL A 45 4.39 -7.52 -1.43
CA VAL A 45 3.62 -8.49 -2.24
C VAL A 45 4.13 -8.56 -3.68
N ASP A 46 5.25 -7.90 -3.97
CA ASP A 46 5.98 -7.90 -5.27
C ASP A 46 5.19 -7.39 -6.49
N TYR A 47 4.09 -6.67 -6.29
CA TYR A 47 3.37 -6.00 -7.37
C TYR A 47 4.25 -4.99 -8.11
N LYS A 48 4.06 -4.90 -9.43
CA LYS A 48 4.68 -3.89 -10.30
C LYS A 48 3.71 -2.75 -10.56
N LEU A 49 4.24 -1.59 -10.93
CA LEU A 49 3.41 -0.41 -11.24
C LEU A 49 2.36 -0.72 -12.32
N ALA A 50 2.72 -1.52 -13.32
CA ALA A 50 1.79 -1.95 -14.38
C ALA A 50 0.59 -2.76 -13.85
N ASP A 51 0.75 -3.50 -12.75
CA ASP A 51 -0.36 -4.22 -12.11
C ASP A 51 -1.36 -3.23 -11.52
N LEU A 52 -0.87 -2.13 -10.93
CA LEU A 52 -1.72 -1.06 -10.40
C LEU A 52 -2.45 -0.31 -11.52
N GLU A 53 -1.73 0.04 -12.59
CA GLU A 53 -2.27 0.75 -13.75
C GLU A 53 -3.33 -0.06 -14.51
N GLY A 54 -3.31 -1.38 -14.39
CA GLY A 54 -4.27 -2.28 -15.01
C GLY A 54 -5.63 -2.39 -14.28
N TYR A 55 -5.74 -1.90 -13.05
CA TYR A 55 -7.02 -1.91 -12.34
C TYR A 55 -8.01 -0.91 -12.93
N PRO A 56 -9.33 -1.23 -12.95
CA PRO A 56 -10.34 -0.28 -13.38
C PRO A 56 -10.34 1.00 -12.54
N ASP A 57 -10.66 2.13 -13.16
CA ASP A 57 -10.79 3.40 -12.43
C ASP A 57 -11.74 3.25 -11.23
N LYS A 58 -11.31 3.80 -10.07
CA LYS A 58 -12.04 3.75 -8.79
C LYS A 58 -12.36 2.34 -8.25
N SER A 59 -11.69 1.28 -8.72
CA SER A 59 -11.91 -0.08 -8.18
C SER A 59 -11.22 -0.33 -6.82
N ILE A 60 -10.29 0.54 -6.42
CA ILE A 60 -9.56 0.47 -5.16
C ILE A 60 -10.17 1.48 -4.20
N ALA A 61 -10.62 1.01 -3.03
CA ALA A 61 -11.35 1.85 -2.08
C ALA A 61 -10.44 2.85 -1.35
N VAL A 62 -9.22 2.44 -0.98
CA VAL A 62 -8.29 3.27 -0.22
C VAL A 62 -6.87 3.17 -0.78
N GLY A 63 -6.24 4.33 -0.99
CA GLY A 63 -4.82 4.46 -1.30
C GLY A 63 -4.05 5.05 -0.11
N LEU A 64 -2.98 4.38 0.31
CA LEU A 64 -2.01 4.90 1.26
C LEU A 64 -0.72 5.22 0.51
N TYR A 65 -0.28 6.47 0.58
CA TYR A 65 0.98 6.92 0.00
C TYR A 65 1.93 7.31 1.12
N GLU A 66 3.13 6.73 1.09
CA GLU A 66 4.16 6.92 2.11
C GLU A 66 5.38 7.60 1.52
N GLY A 67 5.91 8.60 2.23
CA GLY A 67 7.04 9.40 1.78
C GLY A 67 6.65 10.67 1.02
N MET A 68 7.67 11.36 0.52
CA MET A 68 7.50 12.62 -0.20
C MET A 68 7.14 12.36 -1.67
N ALA A 69 6.15 13.10 -2.17
CA ALA A 69 5.93 13.26 -3.61
C ALA A 69 6.87 14.36 -4.10
N ARG A 70 7.99 13.97 -4.72
CA ARG A 70 8.97 14.93 -5.22
C ARG A 70 8.37 15.72 -6.39
N THR A 71 8.66 17.01 -6.39
CA THR A 71 8.36 17.93 -7.48
C THR A 71 9.64 18.29 -8.23
N GLU A 72 9.51 19.06 -9.30
CA GLU A 72 10.66 19.58 -10.04
C GLU A 72 11.52 20.56 -9.22
N GLU A 73 10.98 21.12 -8.12
CA GLU A 73 11.71 22.02 -7.21
C GLU A 73 12.63 21.27 -6.23
N ASP A 74 12.44 19.96 -6.06
CA ASP A 74 13.19 19.11 -5.12
C ASP A 74 14.45 18.46 -5.74
N VAL A 75 14.84 18.88 -6.96
CA VAL A 75 15.91 18.25 -7.76
C VAL A 75 17.29 18.79 -7.41
#